data_AF-A0A087AH90-F1
#
_entry.id   AF-A0A087AH90-F1
#
_cell.length_a   1.000
_cell.length_b   1.000
_cell.length_c   1.000
_cell.angle_alpha   90.00
_cell.angle_beta   90.00
_cell.angle_gamma   90.00
#
_symmetry.space_group_name_H-M   'P 1'
#
loop_
_entity.id
_entity.type
_entity.pdbx_description
1 polymer ?
#
loop_
_entity_poly.entity_id
_entity_poly.type
_entity_poly.pdbx_seq_one_letter_code
_entity_poly.pdbx_strand_id
1 'polypeptide(L)'
;MPEQEHEPVRLPEPWKESLFFDEKKWAKVIMLEEDRDEVKSLGTKQAFQAFEKMINTAANHLHCLENLDTGARIILQLSRVPCNGVRSLPSMSIEYSIKNMVILSGWDGEIRGGDLRDIPIRAILAAYAQHDAEKNISFNRAFLLDFPERKGIPKKYWVEDSDSEGDTVYSPANILDPLPAKYSKRPWFYALVAEQYDALAREHPDANVANLMVELNSDVAPGSVRRWITRARKEGLLPPADWKRG
;
A
#
# COMPACT_ATOMS: atom_id res chain seq x y z
N MET A 1 -11.00 15.16 12.55
CA MET A 1 -9.91 14.59 11.74
C MET A 1 -10.23 14.89 10.29
N PRO A 2 -9.36 15.59 9.55
CA PRO A 2 -9.52 15.68 8.09
C PRO A 2 -9.50 14.26 7.51
N GLU A 3 -10.42 13.95 6.60
CA GLU A 3 -10.39 12.71 5.83
C GLU A 3 -9.05 12.69 5.07
N GLN A 4 -8.13 11.81 5.47
CA GLN A 4 -6.94 11.56 4.67
C GLN A 4 -7.42 10.97 3.36
N GLU A 5 -7.30 11.73 2.27
CA GLU A 5 -7.48 11.20 0.92
C GLU A 5 -6.54 10.01 0.77
N HIS A 6 -7.11 8.80 0.72
CA HIS A 6 -6.33 7.59 0.55
C HIS A 6 -5.73 7.61 -0.86
N GLU A 7 -4.38 7.59 -0.96
CA GLU A 7 -3.71 7.47 -2.26
C GLU A 7 -4.24 6.19 -2.95
N PRO A 8 -4.77 6.29 -4.19
CA PRO A 8 -5.40 5.17 -4.86
C PRO A 8 -4.37 4.09 -5.21
N VAL A 9 -4.79 2.82 -5.20
CA VAL A 9 -3.95 1.70 -5.60
C VAL A 9 -3.58 1.80 -7.08
N ARG A 10 -2.30 1.69 -7.40
CA ARG A 10 -1.79 1.72 -8.78
C ARG A 10 -1.97 0.37 -9.44
N LEU A 11 -3.10 0.20 -10.12
CA LEU A 11 -3.46 -1.02 -10.83
C LEU A 11 -2.80 -1.07 -12.22
N PRO A 12 -2.62 -2.28 -12.80
CA PRO A 12 -2.12 -2.42 -14.17
C PRO A 12 -3.11 -1.82 -15.17
N GLU A 13 -2.62 -1.07 -16.15
CA GLU A 13 -3.45 -0.59 -17.26
C GLU A 13 -4.15 -1.76 -17.98
N PRO A 14 -5.41 -1.61 -18.43
CA PRO A 14 -6.28 -0.42 -18.34
C PRO A 14 -7.18 -0.39 -17.10
N TRP A 15 -6.81 -1.11 -16.03
CA TRP A 15 -7.65 -1.24 -14.84
C TRP A 15 -7.48 -0.07 -13.88
N LYS A 16 -8.59 0.39 -13.30
CA LYS A 16 -8.60 1.38 -12.22
C LYS A 16 -9.55 0.96 -11.10
N GLU A 17 -9.32 1.46 -9.90
CA GLU A 17 -10.26 1.31 -8.80
C GLU A 17 -11.41 2.30 -9.00
N SER A 18 -12.64 1.79 -8.93
CA SER A 18 -13.84 2.57 -9.14
C SER A 18 -14.39 3.08 -7.80
N LEU A 19 -14.37 4.40 -7.62
CA LEU A 19 -14.90 5.09 -6.43
C LEU A 19 -16.43 4.93 -6.26
N PHE A 20 -17.12 4.38 -7.26
CA PHE A 20 -18.58 4.24 -7.27
C PHE A 20 -19.11 3.09 -6.42
N PHE A 21 -18.28 2.45 -5.59
CA PHE A 21 -18.73 1.42 -4.66
C PHE A 21 -19.26 2.04 -3.36
N ASP A 22 -20.36 2.78 -3.46
CA ASP A 22 -21.19 3.05 -2.28
C ASP A 22 -21.99 1.77 -2.01
N GLU A 23 -21.54 1.00 -1.03
CA GLU A 23 -22.15 -0.26 -0.58
C GLU A 23 -23.68 -0.12 -0.42
N LYS A 24 -24.15 1.03 0.07
CA LYS A 24 -25.58 1.30 0.28
C LYS A 24 -26.30 1.60 -1.03
N LYS A 25 -25.67 2.30 -1.98
CA LYS A 25 -26.24 2.51 -3.32
C LYS A 25 -26.25 1.23 -4.13
N TRP A 26 -25.23 0.39 -4.06
CA TRP A 26 -25.22 -0.89 -4.79
C TRP A 26 -26.20 -1.90 -4.21
N ALA A 27 -26.29 -2.00 -2.87
CA ALA A 27 -27.36 -2.78 -2.25
C ALA A 27 -28.74 -2.30 -2.72
N LYS A 28 -28.95 -0.98 -2.82
CA LYS A 28 -30.19 -0.40 -3.36
C LYS A 28 -30.40 -0.63 -4.85
N VAL A 29 -29.37 -0.48 -5.70
CA VAL A 29 -29.47 -0.67 -7.15
C VAL A 29 -29.77 -2.13 -7.47
N ILE A 30 -29.13 -3.08 -6.78
CA ILE A 30 -29.41 -4.50 -6.97
C ILE A 30 -30.81 -4.85 -6.42
N MET A 31 -31.23 -4.27 -5.30
CA MET A 31 -32.60 -4.47 -4.78
C MET A 31 -33.70 -3.80 -5.62
N LEU A 32 -33.39 -2.68 -6.30
CA LEU A 32 -34.31 -1.99 -7.21
C LEU A 32 -34.42 -2.71 -8.57
N GLU A 33 -33.44 -3.52 -8.97
CA GLU A 33 -33.51 -4.38 -10.15
C GLU A 33 -34.39 -5.63 -9.95
N GLU A 34 -34.63 -6.08 -8.71
CA GLU A 34 -35.61 -7.14 -8.44
C GLU A 34 -37.07 -6.67 -8.65
N ASP A 35 -37.32 -5.36 -8.59
CA ASP A 35 -38.65 -4.75 -8.63
C ASP A 35 -39.03 -4.18 -10.02
N ARG A 36 -38.12 -4.24 -11.00
CA ARG A 36 -38.44 -3.92 -12.41
C ARG A 36 -38.63 -5.21 -13.20
N ASP A 37 -39.88 -5.63 -13.25
CA ASP A 37 -40.50 -6.63 -14.13
C ASP A 37 -39.55 -7.30 -15.17
N GLU A 38 -39.40 -8.63 -15.05
CA GLU A 38 -38.83 -9.50 -16.10
C GLU A 38 -37.36 -9.31 -16.51
N VAL A 39 -36.40 -9.18 -15.58
CA VAL A 39 -34.99 -9.38 -15.95
C VAL A 39 -34.70 -10.88 -16.12
N LYS A 40 -34.84 -11.35 -17.37
CA LYS A 40 -34.51 -12.67 -17.91
C LYS A 40 -33.01 -13.05 -17.80
N SER A 41 -32.39 -12.98 -16.63
CA SER A 41 -31.07 -13.61 -16.46
C SER A 41 -30.92 -14.27 -15.09
N LEU A 42 -30.59 -15.56 -15.10
CA LEU A 42 -30.10 -16.28 -13.92
C LEU A 42 -28.81 -15.66 -13.33
N GLY A 43 -28.11 -14.81 -14.10
CA GLY A 43 -26.84 -14.21 -13.71
C GLY A 43 -26.95 -13.18 -12.60
N THR A 44 -27.96 -12.30 -12.62
CA THR A 44 -28.09 -11.19 -11.67
C THR A 44 -28.45 -11.66 -10.26
N LYS A 45 -29.34 -12.66 -10.15
CA LYS A 45 -29.73 -13.26 -8.87
C LYS A 45 -28.60 -14.05 -8.21
N GLN A 46 -27.80 -14.78 -9.00
CA GLN A 46 -26.62 -15.48 -8.50
C GLN A 46 -25.52 -14.49 -8.08
N ALA A 47 -25.33 -13.40 -8.84
CA ALA A 47 -24.40 -12.32 -8.48
C ALA A 47 -24.80 -11.67 -7.15
N PHE A 48 -26.09 -11.44 -6.91
CA PHE A 48 -26.60 -10.88 -5.64
C PHE A 48 -26.34 -11.80 -4.44
N GLN A 49 -26.67 -13.09 -4.54
CA GLN A 49 -26.42 -14.05 -3.46
C GLN A 49 -24.91 -14.20 -3.16
N ALA A 50 -24.07 -14.18 -4.19
CA ALA A 50 -22.61 -14.17 -4.02
C ALA A 50 -22.12 -12.88 -3.33
N PHE A 51 -22.73 -11.74 -3.65
CA PHE A 51 -22.42 -10.43 -3.10
C PHE A 51 -22.83 -10.29 -1.61
N GLU A 52 -24.02 -10.74 -1.22
CA GLU A 52 -24.44 -10.78 0.18
C GLU A 52 -23.53 -11.69 1.03
N LYS A 53 -23.09 -12.82 0.46
CA LYS A 53 -22.13 -13.71 1.12
C LYS A 53 -20.75 -13.07 1.28
N MET A 54 -20.36 -12.20 0.34
CA MET A 54 -19.09 -11.45 0.38
C MET A 54 -19.06 -10.40 1.50
N ILE A 55 -20.09 -9.57 1.65
CA ILE A 55 -20.08 -8.42 2.59
C ILE A 55 -20.01 -8.85 4.07
N ASN A 56 -20.52 -10.03 4.44
CA ASN A 56 -20.69 -10.44 5.84
C ASN A 56 -19.41 -10.84 6.60
N THR A 57 -18.21 -10.39 6.18
CA THR A 57 -16.94 -10.77 6.85
C THR A 57 -16.02 -9.58 7.09
N ALA A 58 -15.88 -9.19 8.37
CA ALA A 58 -15.12 -8.02 8.85
C ALA A 58 -13.59 -8.04 8.61
N ALA A 59 -13.06 -9.12 8.03
CA ALA A 59 -11.62 -9.29 7.77
C ALA A 59 -11.23 -9.14 6.29
N ASN A 60 -12.19 -8.76 5.43
CA ASN A 60 -12.03 -8.76 3.99
C ASN A 60 -12.30 -7.36 3.41
N HIS A 61 -11.44 -6.92 2.50
CA HIS A 61 -11.63 -5.67 1.77
C HIS A 61 -12.30 -5.98 0.43
N LEU A 62 -13.38 -5.26 0.14
CA LEU A 62 -14.07 -5.31 -1.13
C LEU A 62 -13.52 -4.21 -2.03
N HIS A 63 -13.19 -4.60 -3.26
CA HIS A 63 -12.62 -3.71 -4.27
C HIS A 63 -13.43 -3.80 -5.54
N CYS A 64 -13.79 -2.66 -6.10
CA CYS A 64 -14.47 -2.57 -7.39
C CYS A 64 -13.48 -2.03 -8.42
N LEU A 65 -13.19 -2.80 -9.45
CA LEU A 65 -12.25 -2.44 -10.50
C LEU A 65 -12.99 -2.30 -11.83
N GLU A 66 -12.59 -1.32 -12.62
CA GLU A 66 -13.14 -1.06 -13.96
C GLU A 66 -12.01 -1.12 -14.98
N ASN A 67 -12.22 -1.93 -16.02
CA ASN A 67 -11.39 -1.92 -17.21
C ASN A 67 -11.83 -0.74 -18.09
N LEU A 68 -10.93 0.22 -18.31
CA LEU A 68 -11.24 1.45 -19.04
C LEU A 68 -11.51 1.24 -20.53
N ASP A 69 -10.96 0.19 -21.13
CA ASP A 69 -11.08 -0.07 -22.56
C ASP A 69 -12.39 -0.78 -22.89
N THR A 70 -12.81 -1.71 -22.02
CA THR A 70 -13.99 -2.57 -22.26
C THR A 70 -15.22 -2.16 -21.45
N GLY A 71 -15.04 -1.32 -20.43
CA GLY A 71 -16.08 -1.00 -19.44
C GLY A 71 -16.46 -2.18 -18.53
N ALA A 72 -15.76 -3.32 -18.63
CA ALA A 72 -15.98 -4.46 -17.75
C ALA A 72 -15.64 -4.09 -16.31
N ARG A 73 -16.44 -4.60 -15.37
CA ARG A 73 -16.23 -4.34 -13.94
C ARG A 73 -16.07 -5.63 -13.18
N ILE A 74 -15.17 -5.64 -12.21
CA ILE A 74 -14.97 -6.77 -11.30
C ILE A 74 -15.06 -6.31 -9.85
N ILE A 75 -15.77 -7.07 -9.04
CA ILE A 75 -15.80 -6.90 -7.60
C ILE A 75 -14.98 -8.05 -7.01
N LEU A 76 -13.91 -7.70 -6.32
CA LEU A 76 -13.01 -8.63 -5.68
C LEU A 76 -13.17 -8.56 -4.16
N GLN A 77 -13.27 -9.72 -3.54
CA GLN A 77 -13.05 -9.85 -2.11
C GLN A 77 -11.64 -10.37 -1.87
N LEU A 78 -10.78 -9.49 -1.39
CA LEU A 78 -9.40 -9.82 -1.08
C LEU A 78 -9.25 -10.16 0.41
N SER A 79 -8.42 -11.16 0.67
CA SER A 79 -8.06 -11.59 2.02
C SER A 79 -6.56 -11.79 2.11
N ARG A 80 -5.94 -11.15 3.10
CA ARG A 80 -4.51 -11.31 3.38
C ARG A 80 -4.24 -12.76 3.75
N VAL A 81 -3.30 -13.38 3.06
CA VAL A 81 -2.83 -14.72 3.40
C VAL A 81 -2.04 -14.59 4.70
N PRO A 82 -2.44 -15.26 5.79
CA PRO A 82 -1.66 -15.22 7.02
C PRO A 82 -0.28 -15.83 6.73
N CYS A 83 0.77 -15.07 7.00
CA CYS A 83 2.13 -15.60 6.97
C CYS A 83 2.25 -16.66 8.06
N ASN A 84 2.17 -17.94 7.70
CA ASN A 84 2.32 -19.08 8.64
C ASN A 84 3.78 -19.27 9.14
N GLY A 85 4.61 -18.23 9.03
CA GLY A 85 6.02 -18.24 9.41
C GLY A 85 6.23 -17.93 10.88
N VAL A 86 6.90 -18.86 11.56
CA VAL A 86 7.55 -18.75 12.88
C VAL A 86 7.90 -17.31 13.26
N ARG A 87 7.30 -16.79 14.36
CA ARG A 87 7.61 -15.65 15.29
C ARG A 87 8.81 -14.70 15.01
N SER A 88 9.27 -14.53 13.77
CA SER A 88 10.54 -13.89 13.44
C SER A 88 10.29 -12.76 12.46
N LEU A 89 10.32 -11.55 13.02
CA LEU A 89 10.28 -10.25 12.34
C LEU A 89 8.98 -9.96 11.56
N PRO A 90 8.60 -8.68 11.42
CA PRO A 90 7.51 -8.29 10.53
C PRO A 90 7.91 -8.67 9.10
N SER A 91 7.33 -9.75 8.57
CA SER A 91 7.50 -10.08 7.16
C SER A 91 6.75 -9.03 6.34
N MET A 92 7.49 -8.28 5.52
CA MET A 92 6.91 -7.32 4.57
C MET A 92 6.32 -8.00 3.34
N SER A 93 6.37 -9.34 3.26
CA SER A 93 5.69 -10.11 2.23
C SER A 93 4.19 -10.15 2.53
N ILE A 94 3.47 -9.16 2.03
CA ILE A 94 2.01 -9.17 2.04
C ILE A 94 1.58 -10.00 0.83
N GLU A 95 0.85 -11.07 1.08
CA GLU A 95 0.24 -11.87 0.03
C GLU A 95 -1.27 -11.78 0.14
N TYR A 96 -1.93 -11.72 -1.01
CA TYR A 96 -3.38 -11.67 -1.11
C TYR A 96 -3.91 -12.92 -1.81
N SER A 97 -5.05 -13.38 -1.30
CA SER A 97 -5.87 -14.40 -1.95
C SER A 97 -7.23 -13.81 -2.31
N ILE A 98 -7.75 -14.18 -3.48
CA ILE A 98 -9.13 -13.87 -3.85
C ILE A 98 -10.03 -14.88 -3.16
N LYS A 99 -10.93 -14.39 -2.30
CA LYS A 99 -11.96 -15.22 -1.66
C LYS A 99 -13.17 -15.38 -2.57
N ASN A 100 -13.59 -14.28 -3.18
CA ASN A 100 -14.70 -14.23 -4.09
C ASN A 100 -14.42 -13.20 -5.18
N MET A 101 -14.95 -13.44 -6.37
CA MET A 101 -14.88 -12.55 -7.51
C MET A 101 -16.23 -12.57 -8.22
N VAL A 102 -16.78 -11.37 -8.45
CA VAL A 102 -17.98 -11.16 -9.26
C VAL A 102 -17.58 -10.32 -10.46
N ILE A 103 -17.97 -10.76 -11.66
CA ILE A 103 -17.66 -10.07 -12.91
C ILE A 103 -18.97 -9.55 -13.47
N LEU A 104 -19.00 -8.27 -13.77
CA LEU A 104 -20.13 -7.56 -14.32
C LEU A 104 -19.81 -7.19 -15.76
N SER A 105 -20.70 -7.56 -16.68
CA SER A 105 -20.55 -7.21 -18.09
C SER A 105 -20.53 -5.70 -18.26
N GLY A 106 -19.73 -5.23 -19.22
CA GLY A 106 -19.81 -3.87 -19.72
C GLY A 106 -21.14 -3.58 -20.42
N TRP A 107 -21.26 -2.42 -21.05
CA TRP A 107 -22.55 -1.84 -21.43
C TRP A 107 -23.37 -2.67 -22.43
N ASP A 108 -22.77 -3.54 -23.26
CA ASP A 108 -23.49 -4.15 -24.38
C ASP A 108 -23.15 -5.63 -24.70
N GLY A 109 -22.52 -6.42 -23.82
CA GLY A 109 -22.02 -7.76 -24.19
C GLY A 109 -22.05 -8.85 -23.12
N GLU A 110 -22.35 -10.08 -23.55
CA GLU A 110 -22.14 -11.30 -22.77
C GLU A 110 -20.63 -11.51 -22.51
N ILE A 111 -20.24 -11.78 -21.27
CA ILE A 111 -18.84 -12.05 -20.89
C ILE A 111 -18.39 -13.34 -21.57
N ARG A 112 -17.36 -13.24 -22.40
CA ARG A 112 -16.77 -14.38 -23.09
C ARG A 112 -15.65 -14.99 -22.25
N GLY A 113 -15.33 -16.25 -22.50
CA GLY A 113 -14.19 -16.92 -21.86
C GLY A 113 -12.84 -16.26 -22.16
N GLY A 114 -12.74 -15.47 -23.24
CA GLY A 114 -11.55 -14.64 -23.54
C GLY A 114 -11.38 -13.51 -22.52
N ASP A 115 -12.44 -12.75 -22.27
CA ASP A 115 -12.45 -11.62 -21.34
C ASP A 115 -11.98 -12.02 -19.94
N LEU A 116 -12.31 -13.25 -19.50
CA LEU A 116 -11.87 -13.81 -18.22
C LEU A 116 -10.36 -14.05 -18.14
N ARG A 117 -9.73 -14.41 -19.26
CA ARG A 117 -8.28 -14.67 -19.33
C ARG A 117 -7.48 -13.38 -19.36
N ASP A 118 -8.09 -12.29 -19.82
CA ASP A 118 -7.47 -10.99 -19.94
C ASP A 118 -7.46 -10.21 -18.61
N ILE A 119 -8.13 -10.72 -17.56
CA ILE A 119 -8.05 -10.12 -16.23
C ILE A 119 -6.66 -10.43 -15.64
N PRO A 120 -5.83 -9.42 -15.36
CA PRO A 120 -4.47 -9.61 -14.90
C PRO A 120 -4.44 -9.85 -13.38
N ILE A 121 -5.08 -10.93 -12.92
CA ILE A 121 -5.31 -11.22 -11.50
C ILE A 121 -4.03 -11.12 -10.66
N ARG A 122 -2.92 -11.67 -11.16
CA ARG A 122 -1.64 -11.62 -10.43
C ARG A 122 -1.14 -10.20 -10.24
N ALA A 123 -1.23 -9.37 -11.27
CA ALA A 123 -0.77 -7.99 -11.21
C ALA A 123 -1.68 -7.14 -10.32
N ILE A 124 -2.99 -7.38 -10.32
CA ILE A 124 -3.94 -6.75 -9.39
C ILE A 124 -3.59 -7.10 -7.93
N LEU A 125 -3.38 -8.39 -7.62
CA LEU A 125 -3.02 -8.81 -6.26
C LEU A 125 -1.67 -8.23 -5.83
N ALA A 126 -0.69 -8.19 -6.74
CA ALA A 126 0.61 -7.57 -6.50
C ALA A 126 0.48 -6.08 -6.20
N ALA A 127 -0.36 -5.35 -6.95
CA ALA A 127 -0.61 -3.92 -6.73
C ALA A 127 -1.19 -3.63 -5.33
N TYR A 128 -2.17 -4.41 -4.89
CA TYR A 128 -2.72 -4.27 -3.52
C TYR A 128 -1.70 -4.65 -2.43
N ALA A 129 -0.95 -5.74 -2.64
CA ALA A 129 0.12 -6.13 -1.71
C ALA A 129 1.19 -5.04 -1.57
N GLN A 130 1.58 -4.45 -2.70
CA GLN A 130 2.52 -3.35 -2.78
C GLN A 130 1.99 -2.10 -2.05
N HIS A 131 0.78 -1.66 -2.36
CA HIS A 131 0.17 -0.48 -1.74
C HIS A 131 0.10 -0.60 -0.22
N ASP A 132 -0.32 -1.76 0.29
CA ASP A 132 -0.36 -2.00 1.72
C ASP A 132 1.04 -2.10 2.35
N ALA A 133 2.02 -2.62 1.63
CA ALA A 133 3.39 -2.64 2.10
C ALA A 133 3.93 -1.22 2.23
N GLU A 134 3.70 -0.37 1.23
CA GLU A 134 4.05 1.06 1.24
C GLU A 134 3.35 1.80 2.41
N LYS A 135 2.06 1.52 2.64
CA LYS A 135 1.31 2.07 3.76
C LYS A 135 1.88 1.63 5.11
N ASN A 136 2.23 0.35 5.26
CA ASN A 136 2.85 -0.16 6.49
C ASN A 136 4.26 0.42 6.70
N ILE A 137 5.05 0.58 5.64
CA ILE A 137 6.35 1.26 5.71
C ILE A 137 6.17 2.67 6.25
N SER A 138 5.27 3.43 5.63
CA SER A 138 5.00 4.82 5.98
C SER A 138 4.51 4.94 7.42
N PHE A 139 3.59 4.07 7.84
CA PHE A 139 3.10 4.00 9.21
C PHE A 139 4.22 3.66 10.20
N ASN A 140 5.05 2.66 9.93
CA ASN A 140 6.15 2.26 10.81
C ASN A 140 7.18 3.39 10.99
N ARG A 141 7.48 4.13 9.92
CA ARG A 141 8.35 5.30 9.97
C ARG A 141 7.75 6.41 10.80
N ALA A 142 6.51 6.79 10.51
CA ALA A 142 5.78 7.81 11.27
C ALA A 142 5.77 7.44 12.76
N PHE A 143 5.40 6.21 13.09
CA PHE A 143 5.40 5.70 14.46
C PHE A 143 6.77 5.80 15.13
N LEU A 144 7.87 5.57 14.42
CA LEU A 144 9.22 5.68 14.98
C LEU A 144 9.71 7.12 15.11
N LEU A 145 9.24 8.03 14.27
CA LEU A 145 9.65 9.44 14.26
C LEU A 145 8.73 10.36 15.08
N ASP A 146 7.55 9.88 15.46
CA ASP A 146 6.57 10.59 16.30
C ASP A 146 7.16 11.01 17.66
N PHE A 147 6.77 12.14 18.21
CA PHE A 147 7.31 12.70 19.48
C PHE A 147 8.87 12.73 19.51
N PRO A 148 9.52 13.46 18.59
CA PRO A 148 10.96 13.40 18.38
C PRO A 148 11.77 13.80 19.62
N GLU A 149 11.32 14.81 20.38
CA GLU A 149 11.99 15.25 21.61
C GLU A 149 12.01 14.14 22.66
N ARG A 150 10.86 13.52 22.94
CA ARG A 150 10.73 12.42 23.91
C ARG A 150 11.60 11.22 23.56
N LYS A 151 11.78 10.94 22.26
CA LYS A 151 12.63 9.85 21.76
C LYS A 151 14.12 10.21 21.70
N GLY A 152 14.47 11.46 21.97
CA GLY A 152 15.84 11.97 21.91
C GLY A 152 16.38 12.07 20.49
N ILE A 153 15.51 12.31 19.51
CA ILE A 153 15.92 12.60 18.13
C ILE A 153 16.59 13.99 18.12
N PRO A 154 17.80 14.15 17.55
CA PRO A 154 18.48 15.45 17.54
C PRO A 154 17.64 16.54 16.87
N LYS A 155 17.55 17.73 17.49
CA LYS A 155 16.75 18.88 17.02
C LYS A 155 16.97 19.24 15.56
N LYS A 156 18.16 19.00 14.99
CA LYS A 156 18.41 19.29 13.57
C LYS A 156 17.56 18.47 12.60
N TYR A 157 16.96 17.35 13.04
CA TYR A 157 16.15 16.45 12.21
C TYR A 157 14.64 16.64 12.33
N TRP A 158 14.18 17.65 13.06
CA TRP A 158 12.77 17.94 13.21
C TRP A 158 12.57 19.43 13.41
N VAL A 159 11.39 19.94 13.08
CA VAL A 159 11.04 21.34 13.26
C VAL A 159 10.19 21.44 14.52
N GLU A 160 10.50 22.40 15.39
CA GLU A 160 9.58 22.81 16.45
C GLU A 160 8.42 23.52 15.75
N ASP A 161 7.31 22.82 15.54
CA ASP A 161 6.08 23.47 15.13
C ASP A 161 5.61 24.35 16.29
N SER A 162 5.74 25.66 16.14
CA SER A 162 5.42 26.65 17.18
C SER A 162 3.92 26.69 17.53
N ASP A 163 3.05 26.14 16.68
CA ASP A 163 1.59 26.37 16.75
C ASP A 163 0.75 25.10 16.55
N SER A 164 1.36 23.93 16.35
CA SER A 164 0.66 22.66 16.13
C SER A 164 0.48 21.91 17.45
N GLU A 165 -0.75 21.83 17.98
CA GLU A 165 -1.12 21.00 19.15
C GLU A 165 -0.92 19.47 18.95
N GLY A 166 -0.20 19.05 17.92
CA GLY A 166 0.12 17.65 17.64
C GLY A 166 1.55 17.51 17.10
N ASP A 167 2.41 16.89 17.91
CA ASP A 167 3.83 16.54 17.68
C ASP A 167 4.09 15.55 16.50
N THR A 168 3.30 15.62 15.43
CA THR A 168 3.43 14.70 14.29
C THR A 168 4.41 15.25 13.25
N VAL A 169 5.64 14.72 13.24
CA VAL A 169 6.65 15.07 12.22
C VAL A 169 6.32 14.35 10.91
N TYR A 170 5.79 15.07 9.93
CA TYR A 170 5.47 14.50 8.61
C TYR A 170 6.70 14.25 7.74
N SER A 171 7.83 14.93 7.99
CA SER A 171 9.12 14.67 7.33
C SER A 171 10.27 15.22 8.17
N PRO A 172 11.38 14.47 8.37
CA PRO A 172 12.54 14.99 9.09
C PRO A 172 13.18 16.19 8.38
N ALA A 173 13.54 17.22 9.14
CA ALA A 173 14.34 18.34 8.64
C ALA A 173 15.77 17.89 8.32
N ASN A 174 16.44 18.56 7.38
CA ASN A 174 17.87 18.35 7.06
C ASN A 174 18.25 16.87 6.86
N ILE A 175 17.37 16.08 6.25
CA ILE A 175 17.58 14.63 6.12
C ILE A 175 18.75 14.26 5.20
N LEU A 176 19.20 15.21 4.37
CA LEU A 176 20.39 15.10 3.54
C LEU A 176 21.68 15.52 4.26
N ASP A 177 21.64 15.76 5.57
CA ASP A 177 22.85 15.87 6.39
C ASP A 177 23.40 14.49 6.79
N PRO A 178 24.69 14.38 7.15
CA PRO A 178 25.24 13.16 7.76
C PRO A 178 24.47 12.72 9.02
N LEU A 179 24.03 11.46 9.03
CA LEU A 179 23.23 10.85 10.09
C LEU A 179 24.03 10.72 11.40
N PRO A 180 23.37 10.81 12.57
CA PRO A 180 24.07 10.89 13.84
C PRO A 180 24.46 9.48 14.33
N ALA A 181 25.52 8.91 13.74
CA ALA A 181 25.94 7.51 13.89
C ALA A 181 26.06 7.00 15.33
N LYS A 182 26.37 7.89 16.30
CA LYS A 182 26.37 7.57 17.73
C LYS A 182 25.05 6.99 18.26
N TYR A 183 23.94 7.22 17.55
CA TYR A 183 22.61 6.69 17.87
C TYR A 183 22.21 5.46 17.04
N SER A 184 23.13 4.80 16.33
CA SER A 184 22.80 3.65 15.45
C SER A 184 22.19 2.44 16.18
N LYS A 185 22.13 2.44 17.51
CA LYS A 185 21.44 1.43 18.32
C LYS A 185 19.97 1.77 18.60
N ARG A 186 19.51 2.97 18.28
CA ARG A 186 18.13 3.42 18.52
C ARG A 186 17.23 3.02 17.35
N PRO A 187 15.99 2.52 17.58
CA PRO A 187 15.08 2.16 16.49
C PRO A 187 14.79 3.33 15.52
N TRP A 188 14.53 4.53 16.05
CA TRP A 188 14.25 5.73 15.23
C TRP A 188 15.39 6.12 14.28
N PHE A 189 16.64 5.73 14.60
CA PHE A 189 17.77 6.00 13.72
C PHE A 189 17.56 5.34 12.34
N TYR A 190 17.01 4.13 12.32
CA TYR A 190 16.73 3.42 11.07
C TYR A 190 15.56 4.01 10.28
N ALA A 191 14.66 4.74 10.94
CA ALA A 191 13.65 5.53 10.24
C ALA A 191 14.30 6.73 9.53
N LEU A 192 15.25 7.43 10.16
CA LEU A 192 16.04 8.48 9.47
C LEU A 192 16.88 7.91 8.32
N VAL A 193 17.44 6.70 8.47
CA VAL A 193 18.14 6.01 7.37
C VAL A 193 17.19 5.80 6.19
N ALA A 194 15.94 5.40 6.45
CA ALA A 194 14.93 5.21 5.40
C ALA A 194 14.54 6.54 4.73
N GLU A 195 14.32 7.58 5.51
CA GLU A 195 14.00 8.92 5.00
C GLU A 195 15.14 9.52 4.16
N GLN A 196 16.40 9.34 4.58
CA GLN A 196 17.56 9.78 3.79
C GLN A 196 17.71 8.97 2.50
N TYR A 197 17.47 7.66 2.55
CA TYR A 197 17.48 6.81 1.37
C TYR A 197 16.46 7.30 0.33
N ASP A 198 15.22 7.57 0.75
CA ASP A 198 14.17 8.01 -0.16
C ASP A 198 14.36 9.45 -0.65
N ALA A 199 14.95 10.33 0.17
CA ALA A 199 15.34 11.67 -0.27
C ALA A 199 16.39 11.59 -1.40
N LEU A 200 17.44 10.80 -1.22
CA LEU A 200 18.47 10.61 -2.26
C LEU A 200 17.93 9.88 -3.50
N ALA A 201 17.03 8.91 -3.32
CA ALA A 201 16.38 8.22 -4.44
C ALA A 201 15.50 9.17 -5.29
N ARG A 202 14.87 10.17 -4.65
CA ARG A 202 14.10 11.21 -5.35
C ARG A 202 15.01 12.18 -6.11
N GLU A 203 16.13 12.59 -5.52
CA GLU A 203 17.09 13.52 -6.16
C GLU A 203 17.91 12.85 -7.27
N HIS A 204 18.14 11.54 -7.17
CA HIS A 204 18.99 10.79 -8.07
C HIS A 204 18.35 9.43 -8.48
N PRO A 205 17.28 9.44 -9.31
CA PRO A 205 16.50 8.25 -9.63
C PRO A 205 17.31 7.13 -10.33
N ASP A 206 18.35 7.50 -11.08
CA ASP A 206 19.20 6.58 -11.85
C ASP A 206 20.48 6.16 -11.11
N ALA A 207 20.72 6.70 -9.91
CA ALA A 207 21.95 6.45 -9.16
C ALA A 207 21.83 5.28 -8.20
N ASN A 208 22.99 4.72 -7.82
CA ASN A 208 23.06 3.77 -6.71
C ASN A 208 22.95 4.52 -5.37
N VAL A 209 21.72 4.62 -4.86
CA VAL A 209 21.39 5.32 -3.60
C VAL A 209 22.25 4.86 -2.42
N ALA A 210 22.61 3.57 -2.35
CA ALA A 210 23.46 3.06 -1.27
C ALA A 210 24.88 3.62 -1.33
N ASN A 211 25.42 3.91 -2.51
CA ASN A 211 26.71 4.57 -2.66
C ASN A 211 26.60 6.07 -2.34
N LEU A 212 25.54 6.73 -2.77
CA LEU A 212 25.28 8.13 -2.40
C LEU A 212 25.17 8.31 -0.88
N MET A 213 24.49 7.41 -0.18
CA MET A 213 24.45 7.41 1.29
C MET A 213 25.83 7.20 1.91
N VAL A 214 26.69 6.37 1.30
CA VAL A 214 28.07 6.16 1.79
C VAL A 214 28.89 7.45 1.63
N GLU A 215 28.77 8.12 0.48
CA GLU A 215 29.45 9.39 0.22
C GLU A 215 28.97 10.47 1.18
N LEU A 216 27.66 10.59 1.38
CA LEU A 216 27.07 11.56 2.29
C LEU A 216 27.45 11.33 3.76
N ASN A 217 27.63 10.07 4.17
CA ASN A 217 28.02 9.69 5.53
C ASN A 217 29.50 9.28 5.60
N SER A 218 30.39 10.06 4.97
CA SER A 218 31.82 9.74 4.78
C SER A 218 32.60 9.50 6.08
N ASP A 219 32.14 10.07 7.20
CA ASP A 219 32.76 9.89 8.52
C ASP A 219 32.57 8.47 9.11
N VAL A 220 31.80 7.63 8.41
CA VAL A 220 31.46 6.27 8.84
C VAL A 220 31.92 5.28 7.79
N ALA A 221 32.45 4.14 8.24
CA ALA A 221 32.87 3.07 7.34
C ALA A 221 31.74 2.65 6.38
N PRO A 222 31.99 2.49 5.06
CA PRO A 222 30.95 2.15 4.07
C PRO A 222 30.12 0.92 4.42
N GLY A 223 30.76 -0.09 5.01
CA GLY A 223 30.08 -1.32 5.46
C GLY A 223 29.04 -1.08 6.55
N SER A 224 29.18 -0.04 7.37
CA SER A 224 28.19 0.32 8.39
C SER A 224 26.94 0.94 7.77
N VAL A 225 27.09 1.84 6.80
CA VAL A 225 25.95 2.44 6.08
C VAL A 225 25.12 1.35 5.38
N ARG A 226 25.79 0.41 4.70
CA ARG A 226 25.11 -0.74 4.05
C ARG A 226 24.39 -1.64 5.05
N ARG A 227 24.95 -1.82 6.27
CA ARG A 227 24.27 -2.53 7.36
C ARG A 227 23.06 -1.76 7.88
N TRP A 228 23.12 -0.44 7.93
CA TRP A 228 21.98 0.39 8.33
C TRP A 228 20.81 0.25 7.36
N ILE A 229 21.06 0.32 6.04
CA ILE A 229 20.04 0.10 5.01
C ILE A 229 19.44 -1.31 5.14
N THR A 230 20.29 -2.33 5.29
CA THR A 230 19.83 -3.71 5.50
C THR A 230 18.96 -3.85 6.75
N ARG A 231 19.31 -3.16 7.84
CA ARG A 231 18.52 -3.18 9.08
C ARG A 231 17.19 -2.45 8.88
N ALA A 232 17.17 -1.28 8.26
CA ALA A 232 15.94 -0.55 7.96
C ALA A 232 14.95 -1.39 7.12
N ARG A 233 15.44 -2.15 6.14
CA ARG A 233 14.61 -3.13 5.40
C ARG A 233 14.04 -4.23 6.30
N LYS A 234 14.86 -4.81 7.19
CA LYS A 234 14.43 -5.85 8.14
C LYS A 234 13.40 -5.36 9.15
N GLU A 235 13.43 -4.06 9.48
CA GLU A 235 12.47 -3.41 10.37
C GLU A 235 11.21 -2.93 9.63
N GLY A 236 11.07 -3.23 8.32
CA GLY A 236 9.91 -2.81 7.53
C GLY A 236 9.83 -1.29 7.33
N LEU A 237 10.97 -0.61 7.31
CA LEU A 237 11.09 0.84 7.08
C LEU A 237 11.52 1.16 5.66
N LEU A 238 12.03 0.18 4.92
CA LEU A 238 12.34 0.32 3.49
C LEU A 238 11.76 -0.86 2.74
N PRO A 239 11.41 -0.69 1.46
CA PRO A 239 11.02 -1.82 0.64
C PRO A 239 12.17 -2.83 0.50
N PRO A 240 11.86 -4.12 0.27
CA PRO A 240 12.86 -5.14 -0.04
C PRO A 240 13.76 -4.72 -1.21
N ALA A 241 14.99 -5.24 -1.24
CA ALA A 241 15.97 -4.86 -2.27
C ALA A 241 15.47 -5.14 -3.71
N ASP A 242 14.71 -6.23 -3.89
CA ASP A 242 14.24 -6.71 -5.20
C ASP A 242 12.78 -6.32 -5.50
N TRP A 243 12.20 -5.38 -4.76
CA TRP A 243 10.76 -5.11 -4.84
C TRP A 243 10.27 -4.60 -6.21
N LYS A 244 11.18 -4.05 -7.03
CA LYS A 244 10.89 -3.55 -8.40
C LYS A 244 10.78 -4.66 -9.48
N ARG A 245 10.88 -5.96 -9.12
CA ARG A 245 10.82 -7.08 -10.08
C ARG A 245 9.50 -7.86 -10.09
N GLY A 246 8.45 -7.31 -9.47
CA GLY A 246 7.10 -7.88 -9.45
C GLY A 246 6.23 -7.38 -10.59
#